data_AF-A0AAN3VX52-F1
#
_entry.id   AF-A0AAN3VX52-F1
#
_cell.length_a   1.000
_cell.length_b   1.000
_cell.length_c   1.000
_cell.angle_alpha   90.00
_cell.angle_beta   90.00
_cell.angle_gamma   90.00
#
_symmetry.space_group_name_H-M   'P 1'
#
loop_
_entity.id
_entity.type
_entity.pdbx_description
1 polymer ?
#
loop_
_entity_poly.entity_id
_entity_poly.type
_entity_poly.pdbx_seq_one_letter_code
_entity_poly.pdbx_strand_id
1 'polypeptide(L)'
;MTIDYKTRNKKVSISQVNFYDIFQFYKKEIIPYKFTYFLSNGSIIDLEFEESNFSHLIGVHKLYKAKKPLEIINEILNKKITIGNVKKIYGEIKPELKDRFMYFPCLYHILLNSAEILIFDSKKCMPTKLKASFLLIAGDIAVTVYVAIKNIDENSGTIRCVGVSFIVDRVDKYQKEKQDKLEIINIQMQQR
;
A
#
# COMPACT_ATOMS: atom_id res chain seq x y z
N MET A 1 9.26 -20.37 9.44
CA MET A 1 8.14 -20.34 8.47
C MET A 1 8.29 -19.11 7.61
N THR A 2 8.45 -19.30 6.30
CA THR A 2 8.45 -18.22 5.31
C THR A 2 7.02 -17.73 5.12
N ILE A 3 6.81 -16.40 5.07
CA ILE A 3 5.50 -15.83 4.76
C ILE A 3 5.22 -16.08 3.27
N ASP A 4 4.11 -16.76 2.95
CA ASP A 4 3.57 -16.72 1.60
C ASP A 4 2.81 -15.42 1.41
N TYR A 5 3.39 -14.50 0.66
CA TYR A 5 2.85 -13.17 0.40
C TYR A 5 1.74 -13.17 -0.67
N LYS A 6 1.63 -14.20 -1.52
CA LYS A 6 0.65 -14.22 -2.63
C LYS A 6 -0.77 -14.52 -2.16
N THR A 7 -0.90 -15.28 -1.09
CA THR A 7 -2.20 -15.71 -0.55
C THR A 7 -2.54 -15.06 0.80
N ARG A 8 -1.70 -14.13 1.28
CA ARG A 8 -1.84 -13.55 2.62
C ARG A 8 -2.97 -12.54 2.69
N ASN A 9 -4.01 -12.82 3.48
CA ASN A 9 -5.07 -11.86 3.82
C ASN A 9 -5.17 -11.53 5.33
N LYS A 10 -4.24 -12.02 6.16
CA LYS A 10 -4.22 -11.81 7.62
C LYS A 10 -2.91 -11.19 8.09
N LYS A 11 -2.96 -10.38 9.16
CA LYS A 11 -1.77 -9.82 9.82
C LYS A 11 -0.73 -10.88 10.15
N VAL A 12 0.55 -10.53 10.05
CA VAL A 12 1.66 -11.32 10.61
C VAL A 12 2.02 -10.79 11.99
N SER A 13 2.71 -11.58 12.81
CA SER A 13 3.31 -11.05 14.03
C SER A 13 4.48 -10.12 13.69
N ILE A 14 4.75 -9.14 14.56
CA ILE A 14 5.85 -8.19 14.33
C ILE A 14 7.23 -8.86 14.26
N SER A 15 7.41 -10.02 14.91
CA SER A 15 8.65 -10.81 14.83
C SER A 15 8.84 -11.52 13.49
N GLN A 16 7.76 -11.73 12.72
CA GLN A 16 7.82 -12.28 11.37
C GLN A 16 8.07 -11.21 10.30
N VAL A 17 7.96 -9.92 10.65
CA VAL A 17 8.19 -8.83 9.69
C VAL A 17 9.68 -8.70 9.40
N ASN A 18 10.04 -8.90 8.13
CA ASN A 18 11.38 -8.65 7.61
C ASN A 18 11.29 -7.71 6.39
N PHE A 19 11.81 -6.48 6.54
CA PHE A 19 11.77 -5.50 5.46
C PHE A 19 12.54 -5.93 4.21
N TYR A 20 13.62 -6.71 4.36
CA TYR A 20 14.37 -7.24 3.23
C TYR A 20 13.50 -8.20 2.42
N ASP A 21 12.88 -9.18 3.07
CA ASP A 21 12.04 -10.18 2.39
C ASP A 21 10.81 -9.54 1.74
N ILE A 22 10.18 -8.58 2.44
CA ILE A 22 9.06 -7.82 1.91
C ILE A 22 9.48 -7.03 0.66
N PHE A 23 10.64 -6.38 0.68
CA PHE A 23 11.13 -5.62 -0.47
C PHE A 23 11.48 -6.54 -1.65
N GLN A 24 12.08 -7.70 -1.39
CA GLN A 24 12.35 -8.70 -2.43
C GLN A 24 11.06 -9.22 -3.07
N PHE A 25 10.03 -9.48 -2.27
CA PHE A 25 8.71 -9.82 -2.78
C PHE A 25 8.12 -8.68 -3.63
N TYR A 26 8.10 -7.46 -3.10
CA TYR A 26 7.62 -6.28 -3.83
C TYR A 26 8.33 -6.10 -5.18
N LYS A 27 9.65 -6.25 -5.22
CA LYS A 27 10.46 -6.13 -6.43
C LYS A 27 10.16 -7.20 -7.48
N LYS A 28 9.81 -8.42 -7.07
CA LYS A 28 9.59 -9.55 -7.97
C LYS A 28 8.13 -9.71 -8.41
N GLU A 29 7.19 -9.38 -7.54
CA GLU A 29 5.78 -9.77 -7.67
C GLU A 29 4.83 -8.57 -7.74
N ILE A 30 5.30 -7.34 -7.49
CA ILE A 30 4.48 -6.13 -7.53
C ILE A 30 5.00 -5.17 -8.60
N ILE A 31 6.28 -4.78 -8.53
CA ILE A 31 6.89 -3.83 -9.48
C ILE A 31 6.78 -4.28 -10.95
N PRO A 32 7.00 -5.56 -11.32
CA PRO A 32 6.98 -5.97 -12.72
C PRO A 32 5.58 -6.07 -13.34
N TYR A 33 4.53 -5.76 -12.59
CA TYR A 33 3.16 -5.94 -13.02
C TYR A 33 2.38 -4.63 -13.03
N LYS A 34 1.49 -4.52 -14.00
CA LYS A 34 0.43 -3.53 -14.07
C LYS A 34 -0.88 -4.17 -13.62
N PHE A 35 -1.59 -3.50 -12.71
CA PHE A 35 -2.90 -3.93 -12.23
C PHE A 35 -3.97 -3.03 -12.84
N THR A 36 -4.81 -3.59 -13.71
CA THR A 36 -5.88 -2.86 -14.40
C THR A 36 -7.22 -3.15 -13.73
N TYR A 37 -7.91 -2.12 -13.26
CA TYR A 37 -9.21 -2.20 -12.62
C TYR A 37 -10.28 -1.63 -13.55
N PHE A 38 -11.33 -2.41 -13.82
CA PHE A 38 -12.48 -2.00 -14.60
C PHE A 38 -13.62 -1.64 -13.64
N LEU A 39 -14.06 -0.39 -13.66
CA LEU A 39 -15.01 0.14 -12.69
C LEU A 39 -16.44 0.12 -13.24
N SER A 40 -17.43 0.12 -12.33
CA SER A 40 -18.85 0.07 -12.68
C SER A 40 -19.38 1.24 -13.49
N ASN A 41 -18.69 2.38 -13.45
CA ASN A 41 -19.01 3.55 -14.28
C ASN A 41 -18.31 3.53 -15.65
N GLY A 42 -17.65 2.43 -16.03
CA GLY A 42 -16.89 2.29 -17.28
C GLY A 42 -15.48 2.89 -17.25
N SER A 43 -15.06 3.50 -16.14
CA SER A 43 -13.68 3.98 -16.00
C SER A 43 -12.69 2.81 -15.86
N ILE A 44 -11.48 2.99 -16.37
CA ILE A 44 -10.39 2.01 -16.28
C ILE A 44 -9.24 2.66 -15.51
N ILE A 45 -8.71 1.98 -14.50
CA ILE A 45 -7.52 2.41 -13.75
C ILE A 45 -6.38 1.45 -14.02
N ASP A 46 -5.27 1.97 -14.54
CA ASP A 46 -4.00 1.25 -14.64
C ASP A 46 -3.12 1.64 -13.46
N LEU A 47 -2.87 0.71 -12.53
CA LEU A 47 -2.05 0.91 -11.35
C LEU A 47 -0.68 0.25 -11.51
N GLU A 48 0.36 1.04 -11.36
CA GLU A 48 1.75 0.59 -11.34
C GLU A 48 2.45 0.92 -10.01
N PHE A 49 3.57 0.24 -9.78
CA PHE A 49 4.38 0.38 -8.58
C PHE A 49 5.84 0.60 -8.91
N GLU A 50 6.45 1.54 -8.20
CA GLU A 50 7.84 1.93 -8.41
C GLU A 50 8.70 1.56 -7.20
N GLU A 51 9.98 1.26 -7.46
CA GLU A 51 10.93 0.89 -6.41
C GLU A 51 11.02 2.00 -5.35
N SER A 52 11.16 3.25 -5.79
CA SER A 52 11.27 4.44 -4.93
C SER A 52 10.06 4.66 -4.01
N ASN A 53 8.88 4.16 -4.36
CA ASN A 53 7.66 4.32 -3.55
C ASN A 53 7.60 3.34 -2.37
N PHE A 54 8.44 2.30 -2.34
CA PHE A 54 8.38 1.26 -1.31
C PHE A 54 8.46 1.82 0.12
N SER A 55 9.42 2.70 0.39
CA SER A 55 9.60 3.30 1.73
C SER A 55 8.40 4.16 2.18
N HIS A 56 7.67 4.74 1.21
CA HIS A 56 6.42 5.47 1.43
C HIS A 56 5.25 4.54 1.71
N LEU A 57 5.12 3.47 0.92
CA LEU A 57 4.13 2.42 1.08
C LEU A 57 4.19 1.82 2.48
N ILE A 58 5.33 1.25 2.88
CA ILE A 58 5.48 0.60 4.19
C ILE A 58 5.55 1.59 5.36
N GLY A 59 5.76 2.88 5.09
CA GLY A 59 5.78 3.94 6.13
C GLY A 59 7.13 4.15 6.83
N VAL A 60 8.19 3.46 6.42
CA VAL A 60 9.54 3.59 7.01
C VAL A 60 10.16 4.98 6.78
N HIS A 61 9.78 5.68 5.71
CA HIS A 61 10.17 7.08 5.50
C HIS A 61 9.78 8.01 6.66
N LYS A 62 8.75 7.67 7.46
CA LYS A 62 8.34 8.47 8.62
C LYS A 62 9.38 8.44 9.75
N LEU A 63 10.18 7.37 9.80
CA LEU A 63 11.26 7.19 10.78
C LEU A 63 12.55 7.85 10.29
N TYR A 64 12.88 7.68 9.00
CA TYR A 64 14.12 8.14 8.38
C TYR A 64 13.89 9.37 7.48
N LYS A 65 13.30 10.44 8.03
CA LYS A 65 12.87 11.62 7.25
C LYS A 65 13.98 12.36 6.50
N ALA A 66 15.22 12.26 6.99
CA ALA A 66 16.38 12.88 6.35
C ALA A 66 16.94 12.09 5.16
N LYS A 67 16.53 10.82 5.00
CA LYS A 67 17.03 9.93 3.96
C LYS A 67 16.12 9.96 2.74
N LYS A 68 16.74 9.90 1.55
CA LYS A 68 15.99 9.76 0.30
C LYS A 68 15.38 8.35 0.21
N PRO A 69 14.25 8.17 -0.51
CA PRO A 69 13.61 6.85 -0.61
C PRO A 69 14.53 5.71 -1.07
N LEU A 70 15.36 5.97 -2.09
CA LEU A 70 16.33 4.98 -2.60
C LEU A 70 17.45 4.67 -1.60
N GLU A 71 17.84 5.63 -0.76
CA GLU A 71 18.82 5.42 0.31
C GLU A 71 18.25 4.47 1.37
N ILE A 72 16.99 4.68 1.76
CA ILE A 72 16.27 3.77 2.69
C ILE A 72 16.21 2.36 2.11
N ILE A 73 15.91 2.22 0.82
CA ILE A 73 15.84 0.92 0.14
C ILE A 73 17.20 0.23 0.13
N ASN A 74 18.27 0.95 -0.21
CA ASN A 74 19.63 0.43 -0.16
C ASN A 74 20.02 -0.03 1.25
N GLU A 75 19.59 0.68 2.29
CA GLU A 75 19.83 0.25 3.67
C GLU A 75 18.99 -0.94 4.10
N ILE A 76 17.78 -1.11 3.57
CA ILE A 76 16.98 -2.32 3.75
C ILE A 76 17.67 -3.51 3.08
N LEU A 77 18.14 -3.36 1.84
CA LEU A 77 18.88 -4.38 1.09
C LEU A 77 20.16 -4.81 1.82
N ASN A 78 20.88 -3.85 2.41
CA ASN A 78 22.08 -4.08 3.20
C ASN A 78 21.78 -4.49 4.65
N LYS A 79 20.53 -4.79 5.01
CA LYS A 79 20.09 -5.20 6.35
C LYS A 79 20.44 -4.20 7.46
N LYS A 80 20.67 -2.93 7.11
CA LYS A 80 20.89 -1.81 8.07
C LYS A 80 19.57 -1.29 8.63
N ILE A 81 18.50 -1.29 7.83
CA ILE A 81 17.14 -1.00 8.31
C ILE A 81 16.39 -2.31 8.51
N THR A 82 16.19 -2.68 9.78
CA THR A 82 15.45 -3.88 10.22
C THR A 82 14.48 -3.49 11.33
N ILE A 83 13.49 -4.33 11.63
CA ILE A 83 12.60 -4.11 12.79
C ILE A 83 13.41 -3.99 14.10
N GLY A 84 14.45 -4.80 14.27
CA GLY A 84 15.34 -4.73 15.43
C GLY A 84 16.05 -3.39 15.55
N ASN A 85 16.62 -2.88 14.45
CA ASN A 85 17.31 -1.58 14.46
C ASN A 85 16.35 -0.41 14.63
N VAL A 86 15.16 -0.48 14.03
CA VAL A 86 14.10 0.51 14.27
C VAL A 86 13.75 0.57 15.76
N LYS A 87 13.57 -0.58 16.42
CA LYS A 87 13.28 -0.61 17.86
C LYS A 87 14.42 -0.06 18.72
N LYS A 88 15.67 -0.34 18.34
CA LYS A 88 16.85 0.18 19.06
C LYS A 88 16.97 1.71 18.95
N ILE A 89 16.70 2.28 17.78
CA ILE A 89 16.88 3.71 17.51
C ILE A 89 15.69 4.53 18.03
N TYR A 90 14.47 4.05 17.80
CA TYR A 90 13.24 4.81 18.05
C TYR A 90 12.43 4.31 19.26
N GLY A 91 12.89 3.26 19.94
CA GLY A 91 12.15 2.62 21.02
C GLY A 91 10.93 1.85 20.51
N GLU A 92 9.78 2.06 21.14
CA GLU A 92 8.55 1.41 20.72
C GLU A 92 8.03 1.96 19.38
N ILE A 93 7.71 1.04 18.46
CA ILE A 93 7.10 1.40 17.17
C ILE A 93 5.65 1.81 17.42
N LYS A 94 5.31 3.05 17.05
CA LYS A 94 3.94 3.58 17.14
C LYS A 94 2.90 2.58 16.58
N PRO A 95 1.75 2.37 17.24
CA PRO A 95 0.77 1.37 16.84
C PRO A 95 0.37 1.42 15.36
N GLU A 96 0.09 2.62 14.83
CA GLU A 96 -0.29 2.81 13.42
C GLU A 96 0.78 2.29 12.44
N LEU A 97 2.06 2.53 12.75
CA LEU A 97 3.17 2.12 11.91
C LEU A 97 3.46 0.62 12.09
N LYS A 98 3.30 0.11 13.31
CA LYS A 98 3.39 -1.32 13.61
C LYS A 98 2.33 -2.13 12.88
N ASP A 99 1.08 -1.69 12.89
CA ASP A 99 -0.01 -2.31 12.12
C ASP A 99 0.30 -2.30 10.63
N ARG A 100 0.73 -1.15 10.10
CA ARG A 100 1.15 -1.04 8.70
C ARG A 100 2.19 -2.09 8.33
N PHE A 101 3.23 -2.28 9.15
CA PHE A 101 4.24 -3.33 8.94
C PHE A 101 3.66 -4.75 8.99
N MET A 102 2.75 -5.01 9.92
CA MET A 102 2.16 -6.34 10.15
C MET A 102 1.11 -6.72 9.09
N TYR A 103 0.46 -5.75 8.46
CA TYR A 103 -0.53 -5.97 7.40
C TYR A 103 0.01 -5.77 5.99
N PHE A 104 1.17 -5.12 5.81
CA PHE A 104 1.78 -4.95 4.49
C PHE A 104 1.93 -6.27 3.69
N PRO A 105 2.19 -7.43 4.32
CA PRO A 105 2.18 -8.71 3.62
C PRO A 105 0.88 -9.02 2.86
N CYS A 106 -0.25 -8.36 3.19
CA CYS A 106 -1.51 -8.49 2.48
C CYS A 106 -1.62 -7.65 1.20
N LEU A 107 -0.59 -6.89 0.81
CA LEU A 107 -0.65 -6.01 -0.36
C LEU A 107 -1.09 -6.74 -1.63
N TYR A 108 -0.48 -7.88 -1.96
CA TYR A 108 -0.81 -8.64 -3.17
C TYR A 108 -2.27 -9.10 -3.18
N HIS A 109 -2.75 -9.60 -2.04
CA HIS A 109 -4.14 -9.98 -1.87
C HIS A 109 -5.09 -8.80 -2.12
N ILE A 110 -4.78 -7.61 -1.60
CA ILE A 110 -5.61 -6.42 -1.82
C ILE A 110 -5.64 -6.04 -3.30
N LEU A 111 -4.49 -6.07 -3.99
CA LEU A 111 -4.42 -5.72 -5.41
C LEU A 111 -5.25 -6.64 -6.32
N LEU A 112 -5.49 -7.90 -5.90
CA LEU A 112 -6.20 -8.89 -6.71
C LEU A 112 -7.63 -9.19 -6.24
N ASN A 113 -8.02 -8.76 -5.05
CA ASN A 113 -9.30 -9.14 -4.43
C ASN A 113 -10.10 -7.92 -3.94
N SER A 114 -9.73 -6.71 -4.38
CA SER A 114 -10.50 -5.52 -4.09
C SER A 114 -11.82 -5.51 -4.86
N ALA A 115 -12.93 -5.45 -4.13
CA ALA A 115 -14.27 -5.35 -4.71
C ALA A 115 -14.68 -3.90 -5.02
N GLU A 116 -14.03 -2.93 -4.38
CA GLU A 116 -14.40 -1.53 -4.48
C GLU A 116 -13.20 -0.61 -4.37
N ILE A 117 -13.38 0.58 -4.93
CA ILE A 117 -12.44 1.68 -4.84
C ILE A 117 -13.19 2.95 -4.43
N LEU A 118 -12.59 3.73 -3.54
CA LEU A 118 -13.11 5.03 -3.15
C LEU A 118 -12.46 6.12 -3.99
N ILE A 119 -13.25 7.04 -4.51
CA ILE A 119 -12.76 8.32 -5.03
C ILE A 119 -12.43 9.18 -3.82
N PHE A 120 -11.14 9.46 -3.63
CA PHE A 120 -10.67 10.06 -2.39
C PHE A 120 -10.83 11.59 -2.40
N ASP A 121 -11.70 12.09 -1.52
CA ASP A 121 -11.79 13.51 -1.19
C ASP A 121 -11.29 13.77 0.23
N SER A 122 -10.16 14.49 0.32
CA SER A 122 -9.57 14.91 1.58
C SER A 122 -10.48 15.81 2.44
N LYS A 123 -11.48 16.47 1.85
CA LYS A 123 -12.47 17.29 2.56
C LYS A 123 -13.58 16.47 3.22
N LYS A 124 -13.79 15.22 2.76
CA LYS A 124 -14.80 14.31 3.33
C LYS A 124 -14.25 13.43 4.46
N CYS A 125 -13.03 13.69 4.94
CA CYS A 125 -12.36 12.88 5.96
C CYS A 125 -11.69 13.71 7.07
N MET A 126 -11.13 13.04 8.08
CA MET A 126 -10.32 13.74 9.10
C MET A 126 -9.06 14.36 8.47
N PRO A 127 -8.54 15.48 9.02
CA PRO A 127 -7.37 16.16 8.48
C PRO A 127 -6.20 15.23 8.13
N THR A 128 -5.73 15.34 6.89
CA THR A 128 -4.71 14.44 6.36
C THR A 128 -3.81 15.14 5.34
N LYS A 129 -2.55 14.69 5.28
CA LYS A 129 -1.57 15.10 4.26
C LYS A 129 -1.48 14.10 3.10
N LEU A 130 -2.37 13.11 3.08
CA LEU A 130 -2.40 12.08 2.04
C LEU A 130 -2.74 12.73 0.69
N LYS A 131 -1.84 12.57 -0.27
CA LYS A 131 -2.07 12.95 -1.67
C LYS A 131 -2.38 11.69 -2.46
N ALA A 132 -3.66 11.39 -2.61
CA ALA A 132 -4.17 10.25 -3.36
C ALA A 132 -5.37 10.71 -4.18
N SER A 133 -5.66 9.99 -5.26
CA SER A 133 -6.87 10.16 -6.06
C SER A 133 -7.90 9.11 -5.69
N PHE A 134 -7.43 7.91 -5.31
CA PHE A 134 -8.31 6.82 -4.94
C PHE A 134 -7.74 6.01 -3.75
N LEU A 135 -8.63 5.30 -3.06
CA LEU A 135 -8.29 4.33 -2.03
C LEU A 135 -8.86 2.96 -2.42
N LEU A 136 -7.97 2.00 -2.65
CA LEU A 136 -8.31 0.62 -2.97
C LEU A 136 -8.48 -0.19 -1.67
N ILE A 137 -9.54 -1.00 -1.55
CA ILE A 137 -9.90 -1.73 -0.33
C ILE A 137 -10.24 -3.19 -0.63
N ALA A 138 -9.77 -4.13 0.18
CA ALA A 138 -10.27 -5.50 0.19
C ALA A 138 -11.30 -5.72 1.31
N GLY A 139 -12.41 -6.39 0.99
CA GLY A 139 -13.52 -6.58 1.92
C GLY A 139 -13.32 -7.71 2.94
N ASP A 140 -12.33 -8.58 2.75
CA ASP A 140 -12.13 -9.82 3.51
C ASP A 140 -10.96 -9.76 4.52
N ILE A 141 -10.44 -8.56 4.78
CA ILE A 141 -9.44 -8.33 5.82
C ILE A 141 -10.14 -7.83 7.10
N ALA A 142 -9.77 -8.38 8.25
CA ALA A 142 -10.41 -8.10 9.55
C ALA A 142 -10.36 -6.62 10.01
N VAL A 143 -9.60 -5.77 9.34
CA VAL A 143 -9.51 -4.33 9.59
C VAL A 143 -9.54 -3.60 8.25
N THR A 144 -9.95 -2.34 8.26
CA THR A 144 -9.90 -1.52 7.05
C THR A 144 -8.46 -1.25 6.64
N VAL A 145 -8.10 -1.73 5.46
CA VAL A 145 -6.78 -1.50 4.85
C VAL A 145 -6.97 -0.83 3.51
N TYR A 146 -6.23 0.26 3.28
CA TYR A 146 -6.23 0.99 2.04
C TYR A 146 -4.88 0.88 1.35
N VAL A 147 -4.90 0.65 0.03
CA VAL A 147 -3.80 1.08 -0.84
C VAL A 147 -4.20 2.43 -1.43
N ALA A 148 -3.53 3.48 -0.99
CA ALA A 148 -3.70 4.81 -1.55
C ALA A 148 -2.97 4.89 -2.88
N ILE A 149 -3.71 5.27 -3.93
CA ILE A 149 -3.20 5.39 -5.29
C ILE A 149 -3.38 6.82 -5.79
N LYS A 150 -2.41 7.30 -6.57
CA LYS A 150 -2.37 8.67 -7.08
C LYS A 150 -2.44 8.64 -8.59
N ASN A 151 -3.37 9.40 -9.16
CA ASN A 151 -3.42 9.66 -10.58
C ASN A 151 -2.17 10.46 -11.04
N ILE A 152 -1.56 10.03 -12.13
CA ILE A 152 -0.39 10.67 -12.74
C ILE A 152 -0.63 11.13 -14.18
N ASP A 153 -1.69 10.67 -14.85
CA ASP A 153 -2.06 11.08 -16.21
C ASP A 153 -3.53 10.72 -16.54
N GLU A 154 -4.22 11.63 -17.22
CA GLU A 154 -5.62 11.50 -17.67
C GLU A 154 -5.77 11.50 -19.19
N ASN A 155 -4.68 11.55 -19.97
CA ASN A 155 -4.73 11.80 -21.42
C ASN A 155 -5.12 10.60 -22.31
N SER A 156 -5.77 9.58 -21.76
CA SER A 156 -6.34 8.48 -22.55
C SER A 156 -7.56 7.93 -21.82
N GLY A 157 -8.41 7.13 -22.50
CA GLY A 157 -9.58 6.49 -21.88
C GLY A 157 -9.29 5.62 -20.64
N THR A 158 -8.03 5.50 -20.23
CA THR A 158 -7.54 4.85 -19.01
C THR A 158 -6.81 5.84 -18.10
N ILE A 159 -7.13 5.81 -16.82
CA ILE A 159 -6.53 6.64 -15.76
C ILE A 159 -5.25 5.97 -15.28
N ARG A 160 -4.08 6.59 -15.50
CA ARG A 160 -2.80 6.02 -15.06
C ARG A 160 -2.52 6.41 -13.61
N CYS A 161 -2.25 5.43 -12.78
CA CYS A 161 -2.06 5.59 -11.34
C CYS A 161 -0.78 4.93 -10.84
N VAL A 162 -0.27 5.45 -9.73
CA VAL A 162 0.82 4.83 -8.96
C VAL A 162 0.42 4.62 -7.51
N GLY A 163 0.87 3.51 -6.91
CA GLY A 163 0.70 3.25 -5.49
C GLY A 163 1.60 4.14 -4.63
N VAL A 164 1.03 4.86 -3.67
CA VAL A 164 1.75 5.88 -2.87
C VAL A 164 1.74 5.65 -1.35
N SER A 165 0.75 4.94 -0.81
CA SER A 165 0.78 4.55 0.62
C SER A 165 -0.02 3.28 0.90
N PHE A 166 0.44 2.48 1.85
CA PHE A 166 -0.34 1.40 2.43
C PHE A 166 -0.81 1.82 3.81
N ILE A 167 -2.09 1.74 4.11
CA ILE A 167 -2.67 2.33 5.32
C ILE A 167 -3.56 1.30 6.00
N VAL A 168 -3.37 1.14 7.31
CA VAL A 168 -4.30 0.39 8.17
C VAL A 168 -5.06 1.44 8.96
N ASP A 169 -6.37 1.49 8.77
CA ASP A 169 -7.24 2.49 9.38
C ASP A 169 -8.17 1.82 10.41
N ARG A 170 -7.87 2.06 11.69
CA ARG A 170 -8.66 1.50 12.80
C ARG A 170 -9.67 2.48 13.38
N VAL A 171 -9.61 3.74 12.96
CA VAL A 171 -10.39 4.84 13.55
C VAL A 171 -11.35 5.45 12.54
N ASP A 172 -11.50 4.81 11.36
CA ASP A 172 -12.22 5.35 10.21
C ASP A 172 -11.81 6.79 9.89
N LYS A 173 -10.50 7.03 9.88
CA LYS A 173 -9.92 8.34 9.57
C LYS A 173 -10.39 8.84 8.21
N TYR A 174 -10.50 7.93 7.24
CA TYR A 174 -10.83 8.27 5.86
C TYR A 174 -12.35 8.36 5.59
N GLN A 175 -13.18 8.07 6.60
CA GLN A 175 -14.64 8.18 6.59
C GLN A 175 -15.23 7.51 5.35
N LYS A 176 -15.03 6.19 5.26
CA LYS A 176 -15.36 5.38 4.08
C LYS A 176 -16.76 5.69 3.52
N GLU A 177 -17.76 5.76 4.41
CA GLU A 177 -19.17 5.98 4.06
C GLU A 177 -19.46 7.38 3.49
N LYS A 178 -18.54 8.35 3.66
CA LYS A 178 -18.67 9.69 3.08
C LYS A 178 -18.00 9.80 1.72
N GLN A 179 -17.15 8.86 1.35
CA GLN A 179 -16.45 8.88 0.06
C GLN A 179 -17.36 8.35 -1.05
N ASP A 180 -17.12 8.81 -2.27
CA ASP A 180 -17.83 8.25 -3.43
C ASP A 180 -17.18 6.91 -3.76
N LYS A 181 -18.02 5.90 -4.01
CA LYS A 181 -17.58 4.51 -4.16
C LYS A 181 -17.90 3.99 -5.55
N LEU A 182 -16.93 3.32 -6.15
CA LEU A 182 -17.09 2.58 -7.40
C LEU A 182 -16.82 1.10 -7.15
N GLU A 183 -17.65 0.24 -7.73
CA GLU A 183 -17.43 -1.20 -7.73
C GLU A 183 -16.38 -1.56 -8.77
N ILE A 184 -15.53 -2.52 -8.44
CA ILE A 184 -14.57 -3.11 -9.36
C ILE A 184 -15.23 -4.35 -9.98
N ILE A 185 -15.55 -4.25 -11.27
CA ILE A 185 -16.18 -5.34 -12.03
C ILE A 185 -15.14 -6.41 -12.39
N ASN A 186 -13.92 -5.98 -12.71
CA ASN A 186 -12.86 -6.89 -13.14
C ASN A 186 -11.48 -6.35 -12.76
N ILE A 187 -10.55 -7.27 -12.51
CA ILE A 187 -9.14 -6.99 -12.25
C ILE A 187 -8.31 -7.81 -13.24
N GLN A 188 -7.38 -7.16 -13.92
CA GLN A 188 -6.37 -7.82 -14.74
C GLN A 188 -4.97 -7.50 -14.22
N MET A 189 -4.10 -8.50 -14.23
CA MET A 189 -2.68 -8.34 -13.91
C MET A 189 -1.87 -8.73 -15.14
N GLN A 190 -1.03 -7.81 -15.62
CA GLN A 190 -0.20 -8.01 -16.81
C GLN A 190 1.25 -7.70 -16.48
N GLN A 191 2.17 -8.56 -16.94
CA GLN A 191 3.60 -8.28 -16.84
C GLN A 191 3.95 -7.12 -17.78
N ARG A 192 4.73 -6.16 -17.29
CA ARG A 192 5.20 -5.00 -18.06
C ARG A 192 6.59 -5.22 -18.64
#